data_AF-A0A8T4SVE7-F1
#
_entry.id   AF-A0A8T4SVE7-F1
#
_cell.length_a   1.000
_cell.length_b   1.000
_cell.length_c   1.000
_cell.angle_alpha   90.00
_cell.angle_beta   90.00
_cell.angle_gamma   90.00
#
_symmetry.space_group_name_H-M   'P 1'
#
loop_
_entity.id
_entity.type
_entity.pdbx_description
1 polymer ?
#
loop_
_entity_poly.entity_id
_entity_poly.type
_entity_poly.pdbx_seq_one_letter_code
_entity_poly.pdbx_strand_id
1 'polypeptide(L)'
;MTTIKQRLMNLGKTIKDAAYWTTYYTVGFSSVNGLGNGLANYQQGKDFSDGFGEAYVNNFAPGLAINLLYPMAHNLMQKTDHYRLFANLFNVAVGAAFVGLHAHLGTENPLTAVLPSIGAGAVMTNAQVSQVQRTLEKRIQE
;
A
#
# COMPACT_ATOMS: atom_id res chain seq x y z
N MET A 1 -26.47 -24.70 -1.74
CA MET A 1 -25.41 -25.19 -0.82
C MET A 1 -24.08 -25.11 -1.54
N THR A 2 -23.14 -24.28 -1.09
CA THR A 2 -21.78 -24.23 -1.64
C THR A 2 -20.98 -25.42 -1.11
N THR A 3 -20.35 -26.18 -2.00
CA THR A 3 -19.56 -27.37 -1.64
C THR A 3 -18.29 -26.97 -0.87
N ILE A 4 -17.75 -27.87 -0.05
CA ILE A 4 -16.48 -27.66 0.68
C ILE A 4 -15.35 -27.26 -0.29
N LYS A 5 -15.34 -27.87 -1.48
CA LYS A 5 -14.42 -27.53 -2.58
C LYS A 5 -14.54 -26.07 -3.03
N GLN A 6 -15.76 -25.56 -3.20
CA GLN A 6 -15.99 -24.14 -3.53
C GLN A 6 -15.53 -23.19 -2.41
N ARG A 7 -15.72 -23.55 -1.14
CA ARG A 7 -15.22 -22.76 -0.01
C ARG A 7 -13.68 -22.68 0.00
N LEU A 8 -13.01 -23.81 -0.22
CA LEU A 8 -11.55 -23.87 -0.28
C LEU A 8 -10.97 -23.08 -1.46
N MET A 9 -11.59 -23.19 -2.66
CA MET A 9 -11.17 -22.40 -3.82
C MET A 9 -11.35 -20.89 -3.59
N ASN A 10 -12.46 -20.49 -2.96
CA ASN A 10 -12.72 -19.08 -2.63
C ASN A 10 -11.73 -18.55 -1.58
N LEU A 11 -11.36 -19.38 -0.59
CA LEU A 11 -10.35 -19.03 0.40
C LEU A 11 -8.96 -18.86 -0.25
N GLY A 12 -8.55 -19.81 -1.10
CA GLY A 12 -7.27 -19.73 -1.82
C GLY A 12 -7.18 -18.48 -2.70
N LYS A 13 -8.26 -18.11 -3.39
CA LYS A 13 -8.33 -16.86 -4.16
C LYS A 13 -8.19 -15.62 -3.27
N THR A 14 -8.87 -15.61 -2.13
CA THR A 14 -8.82 -14.49 -1.17
C THR A 14 -7.41 -14.30 -0.60
N ILE A 15 -6.74 -15.40 -0.23
CA ILE A 15 -5.37 -15.37 0.28
C ILE A 15 -4.41 -14.89 -0.81
N LYS A 16 -4.54 -15.39 -2.04
CA LYS A 16 -3.71 -14.97 -3.17
C LYS A 16 -3.86 -13.47 -3.46
N ASP A 17 -5.10 -12.97 -3.49
CA ASP A 17 -5.37 -11.55 -3.74
C ASP A 17 -4.82 -10.69 -2.60
N ALA A 18 -4.98 -11.10 -1.34
CA ALA A 18 -4.40 -10.40 -0.19
C ALA A 18 -2.86 -10.37 -0.25
N ALA A 19 -2.22 -11.51 -0.51
CA ALA A 19 -0.77 -11.61 -0.64
C ALA A 19 -0.23 -10.74 -1.78
N TYR A 20 -0.91 -10.74 -2.94
CA TYR A 20 -0.56 -9.89 -4.07
C TYR A 20 -0.61 -8.41 -3.70
N TRP A 21 -1.73 -7.93 -3.14
CA TRP A 21 -1.89 -6.53 -2.79
C TRP A 21 -0.94 -6.09 -1.68
N THR A 22 -0.77 -6.89 -0.63
CA THR A 22 0.23 -6.63 0.42
C THR A 22 1.63 -6.50 -0.16
N THR A 23 2.04 -7.44 -1.02
CA THR A 23 3.36 -7.38 -1.66
C THR A 23 3.48 -6.15 -2.56
N TYR A 24 2.44 -5.84 -3.34
CA TYR A 24 2.39 -4.68 -4.23
C TYR A 24 2.58 -3.37 -3.44
N TYR A 25 1.81 -3.17 -2.36
CA TYR A 25 1.97 -2.02 -1.46
C TYR A 25 3.34 -1.96 -0.81
N THR A 26 3.84 -3.08 -0.28
CA THR A 26 5.16 -3.13 0.35
C THR A 26 6.27 -2.75 -0.63
N VAL A 27 6.32 -3.38 -1.80
CA VAL A 27 7.33 -3.06 -2.82
C VAL A 27 7.23 -1.61 -3.24
N GLY A 28 6.01 -1.09 -3.47
CA GLY A 28 5.81 0.30 -3.89
C GLY A 28 6.29 1.30 -2.84
N PHE A 29 5.84 1.16 -1.59
CA PHE A 29 6.24 2.07 -0.50
C PHE A 29 7.74 1.96 -0.17
N SER A 30 8.29 0.74 -0.09
CA SER A 30 9.72 0.55 0.11
C SER A 30 10.56 1.16 -1.00
N SER A 31 10.12 1.06 -2.26
CA SER A 31 10.81 1.68 -3.39
C SER A 31 10.78 3.19 -3.31
N VAL A 32 9.64 3.80 -2.98
CA VAL A 32 9.51 5.26 -2.86
C VAL A 32 10.35 5.80 -1.72
N ASN A 33 10.34 5.13 -0.56
CA ASN A 33 11.20 5.49 0.57
C ASN A 33 12.69 5.29 0.25
N GLY A 34 13.02 4.18 -0.44
CA GLY A 34 14.36 3.91 -0.97
C GLY A 34 14.85 5.03 -1.89
N LEU A 35 14.04 5.42 -2.87
CA LEU A 35 14.38 6.52 -3.78
C LEU A 35 14.57 7.84 -3.02
N GLY A 36 13.70 8.15 -2.06
CA GLY A 36 13.82 9.35 -1.22
C GLY A 36 15.16 9.41 -0.48
N ASN A 37 15.54 8.33 0.21
CA ASN A 37 16.79 8.28 0.96
C ASN A 37 18.03 8.17 0.05
N GLY A 38 17.96 7.42 -1.04
CA GLY A 38 19.04 7.36 -2.02
C GLY A 38 19.37 8.74 -2.60
N LEU A 39 18.33 9.51 -2.98
CA LEU A 39 18.50 10.88 -3.46
C LEU A 39 19.07 11.82 -2.39
N ALA A 40 18.61 11.70 -1.14
CA ALA A 40 19.14 12.48 -0.03
C ALA A 40 20.63 12.18 0.23
N ASN A 41 21.03 10.90 0.18
CA ASN A 41 22.43 10.50 0.32
C ASN A 41 23.28 11.05 -0.82
N TYR A 42 22.82 10.93 -2.06
CA TYR A 42 23.53 11.45 -3.24
C TYR A 42 23.76 12.96 -3.13
N GLN A 43 22.77 13.73 -2.65
CA GLN A 43 22.90 15.17 -2.41
C GLN A 43 23.91 15.52 -1.31
N GLN A 44 24.14 14.62 -0.36
CA GLN A 44 25.15 14.77 0.70
C GLN A 44 26.54 14.24 0.30
N GLY A 45 26.73 13.81 -0.95
CA GLY A 45 27.98 13.20 -1.42
C GLY A 45 28.23 11.77 -0.90
N LYS A 46 27.19 11.12 -0.37
CA LYS A 46 27.21 9.71 0.05
C LYS A 46 26.70 8.80 -1.08
N ASP A 47 26.91 7.49 -0.93
CA ASP A 47 26.43 6.54 -1.93
C ASP A 47 24.88 6.46 -1.95
N PHE A 48 24.34 6.54 -3.17
CA PHE A 48 22.92 6.38 -3.44
C PHE A 48 22.45 4.98 -3.06
N SER A 49 23.22 3.94 -3.43
CA SER A 49 22.81 2.55 -3.21
C SER A 49 22.68 2.22 -1.72
N ASP A 50 23.55 2.77 -0.87
CA ASP A 50 23.47 2.60 0.58
C ASP A 50 22.17 3.22 1.12
N GLY A 51 21.87 4.47 0.74
CA GLY A 51 20.65 5.15 1.19
C GLY A 51 19.38 4.47 0.68
N PHE A 52 19.39 4.02 -0.57
CA PHE A 52 18.28 3.27 -1.14
C PHE A 52 18.08 1.93 -0.45
N GLY A 53 19.15 1.13 -0.34
CA GLY A 53 19.09 -0.23 0.19
C GLY A 53 18.67 -0.26 1.65
N GLU A 54 19.27 0.59 2.48
CA GLU A 54 18.92 0.71 3.90
C GLU A 54 17.45 1.06 4.07
N ALA A 55 16.98 2.11 3.39
CA ALA A 55 15.58 2.54 3.50
C ALA A 55 14.61 1.51 2.91
N TYR A 56 14.95 0.88 1.78
CA TYR A 56 14.10 -0.14 1.17
C TYR A 56 13.88 -1.31 2.14
N VAL A 57 14.97 -1.88 2.68
CA VAL A 57 14.92 -3.03 3.59
C VAL A 57 14.25 -2.69 4.91
N ASN A 58 14.60 -1.53 5.50
CA ASN A 58 14.01 -1.08 6.76
C ASN A 58 12.51 -0.82 6.66
N ASN A 59 12.00 -0.49 5.46
CA ASN A 59 10.57 -0.33 5.22
C ASN A 59 9.87 -1.60 4.74
N PHE A 60 10.59 -2.57 4.16
CA PHE A 60 9.99 -3.75 3.54
C PHE A 60 9.40 -4.70 4.59
N ALA A 61 10.16 -5.06 5.62
CA ALA A 61 9.71 -5.97 6.67
C ALA A 61 8.51 -5.43 7.48
N PRO A 62 8.54 -4.20 8.02
CA PRO A 62 7.36 -3.62 8.68
C PRO A 62 6.23 -3.34 7.67
N GLY A 63 6.57 -3.02 6.42
CA GLY A 63 5.62 -2.85 5.33
C GLY A 63 4.79 -4.11 5.08
N LEU A 64 5.38 -5.30 5.09
CA LEU A 64 4.63 -6.55 4.98
C LEU A 64 3.59 -6.71 6.10
N ALA A 65 3.92 -6.31 7.33
CA ALA A 65 2.98 -6.41 8.44
C ALA A 65 1.84 -5.37 8.35
N ILE A 66 2.17 -4.12 8.06
CA ILE A 66 1.20 -3.02 8.02
C ILE A 66 0.33 -3.08 6.75
N ASN A 67 0.91 -3.45 5.61
CA ASN A 67 0.20 -3.51 4.33
C ASN A 67 -0.74 -4.71 4.20
N LEU A 68 -0.83 -5.60 5.20
CA LEU A 68 -1.94 -6.55 5.32
C LEU A 68 -3.27 -5.85 5.62
N LEU A 69 -3.23 -4.66 6.22
CA LEU A 69 -4.43 -3.88 6.53
C LEU A 69 -5.09 -3.33 5.26
N TYR A 70 -4.31 -3.02 4.23
CA TYR A 70 -4.82 -2.46 2.97
C TYR A 70 -5.82 -3.41 2.27
N PRO A 71 -5.47 -4.67 1.95
CA PRO A 71 -6.43 -5.62 1.38
C PRO A 71 -7.69 -5.81 2.24
N MET A 72 -7.54 -5.85 3.56
CA MET A 72 -8.66 -6.00 4.49
C MET A 72 -9.61 -4.81 4.43
N ALA A 73 -9.07 -3.59 4.50
CA ALA A 73 -9.84 -2.36 4.41
C ALA A 73 -10.53 -2.24 3.04
N HIS A 74 -9.82 -2.53 1.95
CA HIS A 74 -10.38 -2.51 0.59
C HIS A 74 -11.52 -3.52 0.41
N ASN A 75 -11.43 -4.71 1.00
CA ASN A 75 -12.50 -5.71 0.96
C ASN A 75 -13.77 -5.25 1.68
N LEU A 76 -13.65 -4.41 2.71
CA LEU A 76 -14.79 -3.77 3.36
C LEU A 76 -15.37 -2.66 2.47
N MET A 77 -14.51 -1.81 1.93
CA MET A 77 -14.89 -0.63 1.14
C MET A 77 -15.48 -0.96 -0.23
N GLN A 78 -15.09 -2.08 -0.86
CA GLN A 78 -15.62 -2.50 -2.16
C GLN A 78 -17.12 -2.81 -2.15
N LYS A 79 -17.73 -2.98 -0.97
CA LYS A 79 -19.18 -3.20 -0.82
C LYS A 79 -20.00 -1.91 -0.90
N THR A 80 -19.34 -0.76 -1.05
CA THR A 80 -19.98 0.56 -1.09
C THR A 80 -19.97 1.13 -2.50
N ASP A 81 -20.96 1.94 -2.84
CA ASP A 81 -21.03 2.64 -4.14
C ASP A 81 -19.90 3.69 -4.30
N HIS A 82 -19.27 4.06 -3.19
CA HIS A 82 -18.19 5.03 -3.13
C HIS A 82 -16.83 4.40 -2.85
N TYR A 83 -16.61 3.14 -3.27
CA TYR A 83 -15.38 2.39 -3.01
C TYR A 83 -14.11 3.21 -3.28
N ARG A 84 -14.02 3.89 -4.44
CA ARG A 84 -12.85 4.70 -4.79
C ARG A 84 -12.59 5.83 -3.80
N LEU A 85 -13.65 6.51 -3.36
CA LEU A 85 -13.55 7.61 -2.41
C LEU A 85 -13.04 7.10 -1.06
N PHE A 86 -13.69 6.06 -0.51
CA PHE A 86 -13.29 5.51 0.78
C PHE A 86 -11.86 4.94 0.75
N ALA A 87 -11.47 4.27 -0.34
CA ALA A 87 -10.12 3.75 -0.51
C ALA A 87 -9.06 4.87 -0.49
N ASN A 88 -9.31 5.98 -1.17
CA ASN A 88 -8.41 7.13 -1.14
C ASN A 88 -8.42 7.84 0.23
N LEU A 89 -9.57 7.96 0.90
CA LEU A 89 -9.65 8.49 2.27
C LEU A 89 -8.87 7.63 3.25
N PHE A 90 -8.94 6.30 3.13
CA PHE A 90 -8.13 5.38 3.92
C PHE A 90 -6.63 5.62 3.69
N ASN A 91 -6.19 5.76 2.43
CA ASN A 91 -4.81 6.11 2.12
C ASN A 91 -4.36 7.44 2.77
N VAL A 92 -5.21 8.47 2.73
CA VAL A 92 -4.93 9.75 3.40
C VAL A 92 -4.87 9.58 4.91
N ALA A 93 -5.76 8.80 5.52
CA ALA A 93 -5.77 8.53 6.95
C ALA A 93 -4.50 7.79 7.40
N VAL A 94 -4.05 6.79 6.63
CA VAL A 94 -2.77 6.12 6.86
C VAL A 94 -1.62 7.12 6.76
N GLY A 95 -1.61 7.97 5.72
CA GLY A 95 -0.64 9.05 5.57
C GLY A 95 -0.61 9.99 6.79
N ALA A 96 -1.76 10.42 7.28
CA ALA A 96 -1.86 11.26 8.47
C ALA A 96 -1.32 10.56 9.73
N ALA A 97 -1.58 9.26 9.89
CA ALA A 97 -1.01 8.47 10.98
C ALA A 97 0.52 8.41 10.89
N PHE A 98 1.09 8.25 9.69
CA PHE A 98 2.53 8.29 9.48
C PHE A 98 3.13 9.68 9.75
N VAL A 99 2.44 10.76 9.36
CA VAL A 99 2.86 12.13 9.74
C VAL A 99 2.93 12.27 11.26
N GLY A 100 1.91 11.79 11.98
CA GLY A 100 1.89 11.80 13.45
C GLY A 100 3.02 10.98 14.07
N LEU A 101 3.31 9.80 13.50
CA LEU A 101 4.44 8.96 13.91
C LEU A 101 5.78 9.68 13.69
N HIS A 102 6.02 10.24 12.51
CA HIS A 102 7.24 10.98 12.22
C HIS A 102 7.41 12.22 13.12
N ALA A 103 6.33 12.92 13.44
CA ALA A 103 6.35 14.02 14.40
C ALA A 103 6.73 13.53 15.80
N HIS A 104 6.18 12.40 16.25
CA HIS A 104 6.52 11.79 17.53
C HIS A 104 7.99 11.31 17.60
N LEU A 105 8.53 10.83 16.48
CA LEU A 105 9.94 10.41 16.34
C LEU A 105 10.91 11.59 16.17
N GLY A 106 10.44 12.84 16.19
CA GLY A 106 11.31 14.02 16.10
C GLY A 106 11.81 14.35 14.68
N THR A 107 11.10 13.90 13.65
CA THR A 107 11.42 14.31 12.26
C THR A 107 11.17 15.81 12.09
N GLU A 108 12.15 16.57 11.59
CA GLU A 108 12.06 18.04 11.46
C GLU A 108 10.91 18.50 10.56
N ASN A 109 10.64 17.78 9.46
CA ASN A 109 9.53 18.08 8.55
C ASN A 109 8.73 16.81 8.20
N PRO A 110 7.85 16.34 9.11
CA PRO A 110 7.10 15.09 8.96
C PRO A 110 6.20 15.07 7.73
N LEU A 111 5.60 16.21 7.38
CA LEU A 111 4.70 16.31 6.24
C LEU A 111 5.45 16.09 4.93
N THR A 112 6.60 16.74 4.76
CA THR A 112 7.41 16.61 3.55
C THR A 112 7.99 15.20 3.40
N ALA A 113 8.30 14.54 4.52
CA ALA A 113 8.76 13.16 4.52
C ALA A 113 7.70 12.16 4.06
N VAL A 114 6.42 12.41 4.37
CA VAL A 114 5.32 11.45 4.12
C VAL A 114 4.53 11.75 2.84
N LEU A 115 4.50 13.01 2.38
CA LEU A 115 3.71 13.43 1.22
C LEU A 115 3.99 12.64 -0.07
N PRO A 116 5.26 12.30 -0.43
CA PRO A 116 5.53 11.45 -1.59
C PRO A 116 4.88 10.07 -1.48
N SER A 117 4.92 9.47 -0.29
CA SER A 117 4.29 8.17 -0.01
C SER A 117 2.78 8.25 -0.09
N ILE A 118 2.15 9.34 0.35
CA ILE A 118 0.70 9.57 0.13
C ILE A 118 0.36 9.59 -1.36
N GLY A 119 1.16 10.30 -2.16
CA GLY A 119 0.99 10.38 -3.62
C GLY A 119 1.13 9.01 -4.31
N ALA A 120 2.17 8.26 -3.98
CA ALA A 120 2.36 6.89 -4.47
C ALA A 120 1.20 5.98 -4.04
N GLY A 121 0.80 6.06 -2.77
CA GLY A 121 -0.35 5.33 -2.23
C GLY A 121 -1.65 5.63 -2.97
N ALA A 122 -1.88 6.87 -3.40
CA ALA A 122 -3.07 7.24 -4.18
C ALA A 122 -3.07 6.56 -5.55
N VAL A 123 -1.94 6.55 -6.26
CA VAL A 123 -1.81 5.85 -7.56
C VAL A 123 -2.09 4.36 -7.41
N MET A 124 -1.47 3.72 -6.41
CA MET A 124 -1.61 2.30 -6.12
C MET A 124 -3.04 1.92 -5.72
N THR A 125 -3.66 2.75 -4.88
CA THR A 125 -5.06 2.61 -4.46
C THR A 125 -6.02 2.68 -5.65
N ASN A 126 -5.82 3.63 -6.56
CA ASN A 126 -6.65 3.74 -7.76
C ASN A 126 -6.42 2.58 -8.74
N ALA A 127 -5.20 2.06 -8.83
CA ALA A 127 -4.90 0.86 -9.60
C ALA A 127 -5.64 -0.36 -9.04
N GLN A 128 -5.62 -0.56 -7.71
CA GLN A 128 -6.37 -1.63 -7.05
C GLN A 128 -7.87 -1.50 -7.27
N VAL A 129 -8.44 -0.33 -7.01
CA VAL A 129 -9.88 -0.08 -7.21
C VAL A 129 -10.28 -0.42 -8.65
N SER A 130 -9.52 0.04 -9.64
CA SER A 130 -9.81 -0.21 -11.05
C SER A 130 -9.66 -1.69 -11.45
N GLN A 131 -8.74 -2.43 -10.84
CA GLN A 131 -8.60 -3.88 -11.08
C GLN A 131 -9.76 -4.67 -10.47
N VAL A 132 -10.19 -4.30 -9.25
CA VAL A 132 -11.32 -4.93 -8.57
C VAL A 132 -12.61 -4.68 -9.33
N GLN A 133 -12.89 -3.44 -9.72
CA GLN A 133 -14.10 -3.09 -10.49
C GLN A 133 -14.18 -3.87 -11.82
N ARG A 134 -13.09 -3.89 -12.61
CA ARG A 134 -13.01 -4.69 -13.84
C ARG A 134 -13.25 -6.18 -13.62
N THR A 135 -12.82 -6.72 -12.48
CA THR A 135 -13.04 -8.13 -12.14
C THR A 135 -14.49 -8.40 -11.77
N LEU A 136 -15.17 -7.46 -11.11
CA LEU A 136 -16.59 -7.58 -10.78
C LEU A 136 -17.47 -7.47 -12.03
N GLU A 137 -17.18 -6.52 -12.92
CA GLU A 137 -17.89 -6.35 -14.20
C GLU A 137 -17.84 -7.62 -15.06
N LYS A 138 -16.67 -8.24 -15.20
CA LYS A 138 -16.51 -9.50 -15.94
C LYS A 138 -17.38 -10.62 -15.40
N ARG A 139 -17.52 -10.73 -14.07
CA ARG A 139 -18.34 -11.77 -13.44
C ARG A 139 -19.85 -11.55 -13.57
N ILE A 140 -20.28 -10.32 -13.85
CA ILE A 140 -21.71 -10.02 -14.11
C ILE A 140 -22.07 -10.40 -15.55
N GLN A 141 -21.08 -10.43 -16.45
CA GLN A 141 -21.26 -10.77 -17.87
C GLN A 141 -21.14 -12.28 -18.15
N GLU A 142 -20.63 -13.06 -17.21
CA GLU A 142 -20.53 -14.53 -17.22
C GLU A 142 -21.77 -15.19 -16.59
#